data_AF-A0A9W6J9K8-F1
#
_entry.id   AF-A0A9W6J9K8-F1
#
_cell.length_a   1.000
_cell.length_b   1.000
_cell.length_c   1.000
_cell.angle_alpha   90.00
_cell.angle_beta   90.00
_cell.angle_gamma   90.00
#
_symmetry.space_group_name_H-M   'P 1'
#
loop_
_entity.id
_entity.type
_entity.pdbx_description
1 polymer ?
#
loop_
_entity_poly.entity_id
_entity_poly.type
_entity_poly.pdbx_seq_one_letter_code
_entity_poly.pdbx_strand_id
1 'polypeptide(L)' 'MSNSTDDIAKSRKRPSQTGEPVLVRLQPDLVAKLDAWRADQRPIPSRPEALRMILKEWLAGR' A
#
# COMPACT_ATOMS: atom_id res chain seq x y z
N MET A 1 14.33 -15.61 -13.75
CA MET A 1 14.10 -14.16 -13.63
C MET A 1 12.67 -13.88 -14.05
N SER A 2 11.72 -13.85 -13.11
CA SER A 2 10.36 -13.41 -13.38
C SER A 2 10.23 -11.98 -12.85
N ASN A 3 10.34 -11.00 -13.75
CA ASN A 3 10.27 -9.56 -13.45
C ASN A 3 8.83 -9.02 -13.35
N SER A 4 7.84 -9.89 -13.13
CA SER A 4 6.46 -9.43 -12.88
C SER A 4 6.23 -9.35 -11.38
N THR A 5 6.29 -8.13 -10.87
CA THR A 5 5.81 -7.81 -9.53
C THR A 5 4.29 -7.61 -9.63
N ASP A 6 3.52 -8.69 -9.49
CA ASP A 6 2.04 -8.71 -9.53
C ASP A 6 1.38 -8.01 -8.30
N ASP A 7 2.01 -6.98 -7.74
CA ASP A 7 1.58 -6.35 -6.48
C ASP A 7 0.43 -5.35 -6.66
N ILE A 8 0.14 -4.91 -7.89
CA ILE A 8 -1.07 -4.16 -8.22
C ILE A 8 -2.16 -5.17 -8.63
N ALA A 9 -2.48 -6.10 -7.75
CA ALA A 9 -3.59 -7.00 -7.97
C ALA A 9 -4.88 -6.17 -8.13
N LYS A 10 -5.67 -6.43 -9.18
CA LYS A 10 -7.04 -5.91 -9.32
C LYS A 10 -7.82 -6.34 -8.06
N SER A 11 -8.03 -5.41 -7.14
CA SER A 11 -8.88 -5.65 -5.96
C SER A 11 -10.25 -6.16 -6.42
N ARG A 12 -10.71 -7.26 -5.82
CA ARG A 12 -12.04 -7.86 -6.05
C ARG A 12 -13.18 -6.95 -5.57
N LYS A 13 -12.87 -5.89 -4.82
CA LYS A 13 -13.81 -4.85 -4.36
C LYS A 13 -13.21 -3.48 -4.69
N ARG A 14 -13.73 -2.82 -5.73
CA ARG A 14 -13.38 -1.42 -6.03
C ARG A 14 -14.00 -0.52 -4.95
N PRO A 15 -13.25 0.44 -4.37
CA PRO A 15 -13.87 1.50 -3.59
C PRO A 15 -14.88 2.27 -4.45
N SER A 16 -15.91 2.85 -3.81
CA SER A 16 -17.01 3.55 -4.50
C SER A 16 -16.56 4.77 -5.30
N GLN A 17 -15.42 5.36 -4.91
CA GLN A 17 -14.76 6.41 -5.67
C GLN A 17 -13.46 5.88 -6.27
N THR A 18 -13.26 6.17 -7.54
CA THR A 18 -12.01 5.88 -8.24
C THR A 18 -10.93 6.84 -7.74
N GLY A 19 -9.94 6.34 -7.01
CA GLY A 19 -8.75 7.12 -6.69
C GLY A 19 -7.82 7.23 -7.90
N GLU A 20 -7.07 8.33 -8.00
CA GLU A 20 -6.01 8.50 -9.01
C GLU A 20 -4.81 7.59 -8.66
N PRO A 21 -4.31 6.76 -9.59
CA PRO A 21 -3.17 5.89 -9.33
C PRO A 21 -1.87 6.69 -9.20
N VAL A 22 -1.23 6.62 -8.03
CA VAL A 22 0.11 7.15 -7.81
C VAL A 22 1.12 6.00 -7.89
N LEU A 23 1.92 5.97 -8.96
CA LEU A 23 3.01 4.99 -9.09
C LEU A 23 4.24 5.48 -8.33
N VAL A 24 4.65 4.73 -7.30
CA VAL A 24 5.84 5.06 -6.49
C VAL A 24 6.81 3.89 -6.53
N ARG A 25 8.08 4.19 -6.80
CA ARG A 25 9.18 3.23 -6.67
C ARG A 25 9.76 3.35 -5.26
N LEU A 26 9.58 2.31 -4.45
CA LEU A 26 10.15 2.22 -3.11
C LEU A 26 11.40 1.34 -3.15
N GLN A 27 12.42 1.75 -2.39
CA GLN A 27 13.64 0.94 -2.23
C GLN A 27 13.35 -0.31 -1.36
N PRO A 28 14.11 -1.40 -1.52
CA PRO A 28 13.82 -2.68 -0.86
C PRO A 28 13.71 -2.60 0.68
N ASP A 29 14.58 -1.81 1.33
CA ASP A 29 14.54 -1.60 2.78
C ASP A 29 13.20 -0.98 3.24
N LEU A 30 12.69 -0.01 2.48
CA LEU A 30 11.44 0.66 2.79
C LEU A 30 10.23 -0.26 2.55
N VAL A 31 10.30 -1.12 1.53
CA VAL A 31 9.28 -2.15 1.29
C VAL A 31 9.23 -3.16 2.44
N ALA A 32 10.40 -3.60 2.93
CA ALA A 32 10.47 -4.53 4.06
C ALA A 32 9.86 -3.93 5.34
N LYS A 33 10.15 -2.67 5.64
CA LYS A 33 9.54 -1.93 6.76
C LYS A 33 8.03 -1.79 6.61
N LEU A 34 7.55 -1.49 5.40
CA LEU A 34 6.12 -1.41 5.11
C LEU A 34 5.43 -2.76 5.31
N ASP A 35 6.03 -3.85 4.84
CA ASP A 35 5.46 -5.19 4.99
C ASP A 35 5.48 -5.67 6.45
N ALA A 36 6.52 -5.33 7.22
CA ALA A 36 6.56 -5.59 8.66
C ALA A 36 5.44 -4.84 9.39
N TRP A 37 5.29 -3.54 9.11
CA TRP A 37 4.19 -2.75 9.66
C TRP A 37 2.84 -3.39 9.30
N ARG A 38 2.60 -3.70 8.01
CA ARG A 38 1.36 -4.36 7.51
C ARG A 38 0.95 -5.59 8.29
N ALA A 39 1.92 -6.41 8.72
CA ALA A 39 1.67 -7.66 9.42
C ALA A 39 1.00 -7.47 10.78
N ASP A 40 1.19 -6.30 11.41
CA ASP A 40 0.65 -5.96 12.73
C ASP A 40 -0.80 -5.47 12.66
N GLN A 41 -1.33 -5.09 11.49
CA GLN A 41 -2.71 -4.59 11.36
C GLN A 41 -3.74 -5.72 11.21
N ARG A 42 -4.96 -5.45 11.67
CA ARG A 42 -6.12 -6.33 11.52
C ARG A 42 -7.35 -5.50 11.05
N PRO A 43 -7.94 -5.79 9.87
CA PRO A 43 -7.48 -6.75 8.86
C PRO A 43 -6.13 -6.33 8.25
N ILE A 44 -5.36 -7.29 7.71
CA ILE A 44 -4.08 -7.01 7.06
C ILE A 44 -4.33 -6.20 5.77
N PRO A 45 -3.88 -4.94 5.68
CA PRO A 45 -4.13 -4.12 4.51
C PRO A 45 -3.24 -4.55 3.32
N SER A 46 -3.67 -4.24 2.10
CA SER A 46 -2.79 -4.34 0.92
C SER A 46 -1.68 -3.28 0.98
N ARG A 47 -0.60 -3.40 0.20
CA ARG A 47 0.46 -2.36 0.18
C ARG A 47 -0.08 -0.96 -0.17
N PRO A 48 -0.95 -0.80 -1.19
CA PRO A 48 -1.56 0.49 -1.47
C PRO A 48 -2.44 1.01 -0.32
N GLU A 49 -3.20 0.14 0.34
CA GLU A 49 -4.03 0.55 1.49
C GLU A 49 -3.18 0.96 2.70
N ALA A 50 -2.11 0.22 2.96
CA ALA A 50 -1.15 0.54 4.02
C ALA A 50 -0.55 1.94 3.84
N LEU A 51 -0.10 2.24 2.62
CA LEU A 51 0.40 3.56 2.27
C LEU A 51 -0.67 4.65 2.44
N ARG A 52 -1.92 4.39 2.06
CA ARG A 52 -3.03 5.34 2.27
C ARG A 52 -3.28 5.62 3.75
N MET A 53 -3.25 4.59 4.59
CA MET A 53 -3.42 4.74 6.04
C MET A 53 -2.32 5.61 6.65
N ILE A 54 -1.05 5.26 6.38
CA ILE A 54 0.12 6.02 6.87
C ILE A 54 0.07 7.47 6.38
N LEU A 55 -0.22 7.68 5.09
CA LEU A 55 -0.28 9.02 4.51
C LEU A 55 -1.41 9.85 5.13
N LYS A 56 -2.59 9.25 5.33
CA LYS A 56 -3.73 9.92 5.97
C LYS A 56 -3.42 10.31 7.40
N GLU A 57 -2.82 9.40 8.19
CA GLU A 57 -2.42 9.66 9.57
C GLU A 57 -1.37 10.78 9.66
N TRP A 58 -0.34 10.72 8.82
CA TRP A 58 0.72 11.72 8.77
C TRP A 58 0.22 13.11 8.37
N LEU A 59 -0.71 13.19 7.41
CA LEU A 59 -1.29 14.45 6.96
C LEU A 59 -2.35 15.00 7.93
N ALA A 60 -3.02 14.16 8.72
CA ALA A 60 -4.01 14.59 9.70
C ALA A 60 -3.37 15.17 10.99
N GLY A 61 -2.13 14.79 11.29
CA GLY A 61 -1.35 15.33 12.41
C GLY A 61 -0.65 16.66 12.13
N ARG A 62 -0.99 17.33 11.02
CA ARG A 62 -0.39 18.58 10.54
C ARG A 62 -1.47 19.62 10.30
#